data_AF-A0A852TMG5-F1
#
_entry.id   AF-A0A852TMG5-F1
#
_cell.length_a   1.000
_cell.length_b   1.000
_cell.length_c   1.000
_cell.angle_alpha   90.00
_cell.angle_beta   90.00
_cell.angle_gamma   90.00
#
_symmetry.space_group_name_H-M   'P 1'
#
loop_
_entity.id
_entity.type
_entity.pdbx_description
1 polymer ?
#
loop_
_entity_poly.entity_id
_entity_poly.type
_entity_poly.pdbx_seq_one_letter_code
_entity_poly.pdbx_strand_id
1 'polypeptide(L)'
;MNGQVIRLGVLSGIVAGVVMAMWSMIVFWLLGEGFWTPLNLIAHTFWRSVPTDATFSVTGLVLGLIVHMMVSMLFGLVIAAAAGRLRMSLPLLVVAGAVFMLIVWVIMQLGVWRVIDPVAAREFTPWVFAVGHVMYGAVAAAVVAPLAKVTTSRRGA
;
A
#
# COMPACT_ATOMS: atom_id res chain seq x y z
N MET A 1 0.67 -11.99 -19.24
CA MET A 1 -0.29 -10.92 -18.81
C MET A 1 -0.36 -9.86 -19.90
N ASN A 2 -1.53 -9.26 -20.14
CA ASN A 2 -1.69 -8.17 -21.10
C ASN A 2 -0.84 -6.95 -20.67
N GLY A 3 -0.16 -6.28 -21.61
CA GLY A 3 0.64 -5.07 -21.34
C GLY A 3 -0.15 -3.95 -20.67
N GLN A 4 -1.45 -3.82 -20.95
CA GLN A 4 -2.32 -2.85 -20.27
C GLN A 4 -2.49 -3.13 -18.78
N VAL A 5 -2.60 -4.40 -18.39
CA VAL A 5 -2.70 -4.81 -16.98
C VAL A 5 -1.41 -4.50 -16.23
N ILE A 6 -0.25 -4.75 -16.87
CA ILE A 6 1.05 -4.43 -16.30
C ILE A 6 1.19 -2.92 -16.10
N ARG A 7 0.92 -2.13 -17.14
CA ARG A 7 1.03 -0.66 -17.09
C ARG A 7 0.12 -0.06 -16.01
N LEU A 8 -1.16 -0.43 -16.01
CA LEU A 8 -2.12 0.11 -15.03
C LEU A 8 -1.86 -0.41 -13.62
N GLY A 9 -1.37 -1.64 -13.45
CA GLY A 9 -1.01 -2.18 -12.15
C GLY A 9 0.23 -1.53 -11.54
N VAL A 10 1.26 -1.27 -12.36
CA VAL A 10 2.43 -0.50 -11.90
C VAL A 10 2.02 0.92 -11.53
N LEU A 11 1.26 1.60 -12.41
CA LEU A 11 0.82 2.97 -12.15
C LEU A 11 -0.08 3.06 -10.92
N SER A 12 -1.01 2.13 -10.74
CA SER A 12 -1.89 2.10 -9.56
C SER A 12 -1.10 1.89 -8.28
N GLY A 13 -0.12 0.98 -8.30
CA GLY A 13 0.78 0.74 -7.18
C GLY A 13 1.57 1.99 -6.81
N ILE A 14 2.17 2.69 -7.79
CA ILE A 14 2.90 3.93 -7.53
C ILE A 14 1.99 5.00 -6.91
N VAL A 15 0.84 5.28 -7.52
CA VAL A 15 -0.07 6.34 -7.05
C VAL A 15 -0.61 6.01 -5.65
N ALA A 16 -1.09 4.79 -5.43
CA ALA A 16 -1.59 4.36 -4.14
C ALA A 16 -0.48 4.31 -3.07
N GLY A 17 0.71 3.86 -3.46
CA GLY A 17 1.90 3.81 -2.59
C GLY A 17 2.31 5.20 -2.11
N VAL A 18 2.31 6.20 -2.99
CA VAL A 18 2.57 7.60 -2.63
C VAL A 18 1.50 8.13 -1.67
N VAL A 19 0.22 7.89 -1.94
CA VAL A 19 -0.88 8.31 -1.05
C VAL A 19 -0.70 7.72 0.36
N MET A 20 -0.42 6.42 0.45
CA MET A 20 -0.19 5.75 1.72
C MET A 20 1.07 6.26 2.43
N ALA A 21 2.18 6.44 1.70
CA ALA A 21 3.42 6.96 2.28
C ALA A 21 3.19 8.35 2.88
N MET A 22 2.60 9.26 2.11
CA MET A 22 2.35 10.63 2.56
C MET A 22 1.38 10.66 3.73
N TRP A 23 0.32 9.84 3.71
CA TRP A 23 -0.57 9.68 4.86
C TRP A 23 0.21 9.32 6.12
N SER A 24 1.01 8.25 6.10
CA SER A 24 1.74 7.81 7.27
C SER A 24 2.78 8.83 7.73
N MET A 25 3.55 9.41 6.81
CA MET A 25 4.58 10.40 7.15
C MET A 25 3.99 11.66 7.78
N ILE A 26 2.87 12.17 7.24
CA ILE A 26 2.17 13.33 7.80
C ILE A 26 1.57 13.01 9.17
N VAL A 27 0.90 11.87 9.31
CA VAL A 27 0.26 11.52 10.59
C VAL A 27 1.30 11.25 11.68
N PHE A 28 2.40 10.57 11.38
CA PHE A 28 3.49 10.38 12.34
C PHE A 28 4.10 11.72 12.78
N TRP A 29 4.25 12.67 11.85
CA TRP A 29 4.69 14.02 12.21
C TRP A 29 3.71 14.71 13.17
N LEU A 30 2.40 14.62 12.90
CA LEU A 30 1.35 15.20 13.75
C LEU A 30 1.24 14.53 15.12
N LEU A 31 1.55 13.24 15.23
CA LEU A 31 1.58 12.49 16.50
C LEU A 31 2.88 12.70 17.30
N GLY A 32 3.86 13.41 16.76
CA GLY A 32 5.18 13.59 17.38
C GLY A 32 6.12 12.40 17.23
N GLU A 33 5.74 11.39 16.45
CA GLU A 33 6.55 10.19 16.15
C GLU A 33 7.58 10.45 15.04
N GLY A 34 7.39 11.51 14.25
CA GLY A 34 8.36 12.03 13.28
C GLY A 34 8.09 11.69 11.82
N PHE A 35 8.33 12.64 10.93
CA PHE A 35 8.03 12.54 9.50
C PHE A 35 8.78 11.40 8.79
N TRP A 36 10.04 11.15 9.17
CA TRP A 36 10.92 10.18 8.52
C TRP A 36 10.74 8.75 9.02
N THR A 37 10.09 8.58 10.17
CA THR A 37 9.95 7.31 10.88
C THR A 37 9.40 6.18 10.00
N PRO A 38 8.33 6.36 9.20
CA PRO A 38 7.84 5.29 8.34
C PRO A 38 8.89 4.74 7.35
N LEU A 39 9.68 5.60 6.71
CA LEU A 39 10.70 5.17 5.74
C LEU A 39 11.88 4.48 6.44
N ASN A 40 12.27 5.02 7.59
CA ASN A 40 13.29 4.45 8.45
C ASN A 40 12.94 3.02 8.90
N LEU A 41 11.70 2.80 9.36
CA LEU A 41 11.22 1.49 9.81
C LEU A 41 11.18 0.45 8.67
N ILE A 42 10.78 0.87 7.46
CA ILE A 42 10.84 0.01 6.27
C ILE A 42 12.29 -0.36 5.96
N ALA A 43 13.20 0.62 5.93
CA ALA A 43 14.60 0.40 5.62
C ALA A 43 15.32 -0.44 6.68
N HIS A 44 15.02 -0.23 7.97
CA HIS A 44 15.61 -0.98 9.09
C HIS A 44 15.33 -2.49 9.00
N THR A 45 14.19 -2.88 8.42
CA THR A 45 13.85 -4.28 8.17
C THR A 45 14.90 -4.99 7.31
N PHE A 46 15.56 -4.24 6.41
CA PHE A 46 16.59 -4.75 5.49
C PHE A 46 18.02 -4.34 5.90
N TRP A 47 18.16 -3.23 6.64
CA TRP A 47 19.45 -2.69 7.06
C TRP A 47 19.39 -2.15 8.49
N ARG A 48 19.80 -3.00 9.45
CA ARG A 48 19.63 -2.77 10.89
C ARG A 48 20.33 -1.54 11.47
N SER A 49 21.26 -0.93 10.74
CA SER A 49 21.91 0.32 11.19
C SER A 49 21.11 1.58 10.85
N VAL A 50 19.98 1.46 10.12
CA VAL A 50 19.08 2.60 9.90
C VAL A 50 18.35 2.92 11.21
N PRO A 51 18.21 4.20 11.61
CA PRO A 51 17.47 4.55 12.82
C PRO A 51 16.04 4.01 12.79
N THR A 52 15.45 3.77 13.96
CA THR A 52 14.02 3.39 14.08
C THR A 52 13.15 4.56 14.54
N ASP A 53 13.73 5.75 14.66
CA ASP A 53 13.08 6.97 15.15
C ASP A 53 12.94 8.02 14.03
N ALA A 54 12.63 9.25 14.43
CA ALA A 54 12.42 10.39 13.56
C ALA A 54 13.69 10.93 12.87
N THR A 55 14.87 10.40 13.20
CA THR A 55 16.15 10.91 12.70
C THR A 55 16.22 10.81 11.18
N PHE A 56 16.54 11.92 10.51
CA PHE A 56 16.75 11.88 9.07
C PHE A 56 17.95 10.99 8.72
N SER A 57 17.72 10.03 7.82
CA SER A 57 18.74 9.12 7.32
C SER A 57 18.64 9.02 5.81
N VAL A 58 19.73 9.31 5.09
CA VAL A 58 19.80 9.16 3.62
C VAL A 58 19.55 7.71 3.23
N THR A 59 20.13 6.76 3.97
CA THR A 59 19.91 5.32 3.76
C THR A 59 18.44 4.97 4.01
N GLY A 60 17.84 5.48 5.09
CA GLY A 60 16.43 5.28 5.41
C GLY A 60 15.51 5.80 4.31
N LEU A 61 15.76 7.01 3.83
CA LEU A 61 15.02 7.62 2.73
C LEU A 61 15.11 6.78 1.44
N VAL A 62 16.34 6.47 0.99
CA VAL A 62 16.55 5.80 -0.30
C VAL A 62 16.06 4.35 -0.26
N LEU A 63 16.50 3.57 0.74
CA LEU A 63 16.12 2.15 0.84
C LEU A 63 14.64 2.00 1.16
N GLY A 64 14.11 2.83 2.06
CA GLY A 64 12.70 2.82 2.43
C GLY A 64 11.80 3.13 1.23
N LEU A 65 12.14 4.15 0.43
CA LEU A 65 11.40 4.47 -0.79
C LEU A 65 11.48 3.36 -1.84
N ILE A 66 12.66 2.79 -2.08
CA ILE A 66 12.82 1.70 -3.06
C ILE A 66 11.94 0.51 -2.68
N VAL A 67 12.07 0.03 -1.43
CA VAL A 67 11.29 -1.11 -0.94
C VAL A 67 9.80 -0.81 -0.99
N HIS A 68 9.38 0.36 -0.49
CA HIS A 68 7.98 0.77 -0.49
C HIS A 68 7.39 0.82 -1.90
N MET A 69 8.11 1.42 -2.85
CA MET A 69 7.65 1.51 -4.24
C MET A 69 7.63 0.14 -4.93
N MET A 70 8.62 -0.73 -4.70
CA MET A 70 8.63 -2.08 -5.27
C MET A 70 7.45 -2.92 -4.78
N VAL A 71 7.20 -2.92 -3.47
CA VAL A 71 6.08 -3.65 -2.86
C VAL A 71 4.75 -3.05 -3.30
N SER A 72 4.65 -1.73 -3.38
CA SER A 72 3.46 -1.04 -3.89
C SER A 72 3.17 -1.44 -5.35
N MET A 73 4.17 -1.42 -6.24
CA MET A 73 3.97 -1.87 -7.63
C MET A 73 3.50 -3.33 -7.71
N LEU A 74 4.04 -4.21 -6.85
CA LEU A 74 3.61 -5.61 -6.79
C LEU A 74 2.13 -5.75 -6.40
N PHE A 75 1.68 -5.09 -5.33
CA PHE A 75 0.27 -5.17 -4.93
C PHE A 75 -0.66 -4.46 -5.93
N GLY A 76 -0.21 -3.37 -6.56
CA GLY A 76 -0.94 -2.72 -7.66
C GLY A 76 -1.16 -3.65 -8.84
N LEU A 77 -0.15 -4.45 -9.20
CA LEU A 77 -0.27 -5.51 -10.22
C LEU A 77 -1.26 -6.61 -9.82
N VAL A 78 -1.27 -7.04 -8.55
CA VAL A 78 -2.23 -8.03 -8.04
C VAL A 78 -3.67 -7.51 -8.18
N ILE A 79 -3.92 -6.27 -7.75
CA ILE A 79 -5.24 -5.63 -7.84
C ILE A 79 -5.65 -5.46 -9.32
N ALA A 80 -4.75 -5.00 -10.19
CA ALA A 80 -5.02 -4.88 -11.63
C ALA A 80 -5.36 -6.23 -12.29
N ALA A 81 -4.62 -7.28 -11.94
CA ALA A 81 -4.84 -8.63 -12.46
C ALA A 81 -6.16 -9.24 -11.97
N ALA A 82 -6.62 -8.90 -10.77
CA ALA A 82 -7.93 -9.28 -10.26
C ALA A 82 -9.04 -8.49 -10.97
N ALA A 83 -8.91 -7.17 -11.08
CA ALA A 83 -9.87 -6.29 -11.75
C ALA A 83 -10.13 -6.71 -13.21
N GLY A 84 -9.08 -7.07 -13.96
CA GLY A 84 -9.21 -7.54 -15.35
C GLY A 84 -9.96 -8.87 -15.52
N ARG A 85 -10.10 -9.67 -14.45
CA ARG A 85 -10.78 -10.97 -14.47
C ARG A 85 -12.20 -10.90 -13.92
N LEU A 86 -12.46 -10.01 -12.98
CA LEU A 86 -13.72 -9.95 -12.25
C LEU A 86 -14.68 -8.93 -12.86
N ARG A 87 -15.98 -9.22 -12.81
CA ARG A 87 -17.06 -8.29 -13.18
C ARG A 87 -17.54 -7.60 -11.92
N MET A 88 -17.13 -6.34 -11.72
CA MET A 88 -17.52 -5.55 -10.55
C MET A 88 -17.91 -4.14 -10.97
N SER A 89 -18.87 -3.54 -10.27
CA SER A 89 -19.08 -2.10 -10.32
C SER A 89 -17.90 -1.38 -9.66
N LEU A 90 -17.66 -0.12 -10.03
CA LEU A 90 -16.59 0.68 -9.43
C LEU A 90 -16.66 0.74 -7.89
N PRO A 91 -17.81 1.02 -7.25
CA PRO A 91 -17.88 1.04 -5.79
C PRO A 91 -17.50 -0.31 -5.15
N LEU A 92 -17.95 -1.41 -5.75
CA LEU A 92 -17.62 -2.75 -5.26
C LEU A 92 -16.13 -3.05 -5.41
N LEU A 93 -15.51 -2.65 -6.53
CA LEU A 93 -14.08 -2.82 -6.76
C LEU A 93 -13.23 -2.02 -5.75
N VAL A 94 -13.63 -0.79 -5.44
CA VAL A 94 -12.97 0.06 -4.45
C VAL A 94 -13.06 -0.55 -3.04
N VAL A 95 -14.25 -0.99 -2.64
CA VAL A 95 -14.44 -1.68 -1.35
C VAL A 95 -13.63 -2.98 -1.29
N ALA A 96 -13.65 -3.77 -2.36
CA ALA A 96 -12.87 -5.01 -2.42
C ALA A 96 -11.36 -4.75 -2.32
N GLY A 97 -10.85 -3.71 -2.98
CA GLY A 97 -9.44 -3.30 -2.88
C GLY A 97 -9.07 -2.87 -1.46
N ALA A 98 -9.90 -2.04 -0.82
CA ALA A 98 -9.71 -1.59 0.56
C ALA A 98 -9.69 -2.76 1.54
N VAL A 99 -10.66 -3.68 1.44
CA VAL A 99 -10.74 -4.89 2.29
C VAL A 99 -9.55 -5.81 2.04
N PHE A 100 -9.17 -6.05 0.79
CA PHE A 100 -8.02 -6.87 0.44
C PHE A 100 -6.74 -6.33 1.10
N MET A 101 -6.50 -5.03 1.03
CA MET A 101 -5.30 -4.44 1.60
C MET A 101 -5.35 -4.32 3.12
N LEU A 102 -6.54 -4.21 3.72
CA LEU A 102 -6.70 -4.36 5.16
C LEU A 102 -6.34 -5.78 5.63
N ILE A 103 -6.66 -6.82 4.86
CA ILE A 103 -6.23 -8.20 5.15
C ILE A 103 -4.70 -8.31 5.03
N VAL A 104 -4.10 -7.72 4.00
CA VAL A 104 -2.63 -7.66 3.86
C VAL A 104 -2.00 -6.98 5.07
N TRP A 105 -2.58 -5.88 5.56
CA TRP A 105 -2.14 -5.22 6.78
C TRP A 105 -2.18 -6.16 7.98
N VAL A 106 -3.27 -6.89 8.22
CA VAL A 106 -3.36 -7.86 9.33
C VAL A 106 -2.22 -8.88 9.26
N ILE A 107 -2.00 -9.46 8.08
CA ILE A 107 -0.97 -10.49 7.85
C ILE A 107 0.43 -9.91 8.10
N MET A 108 0.70 -8.72 7.55
CA MET A 108 2.01 -8.10 7.65
C MET A 108 2.28 -7.57 9.06
N GLN A 109 1.37 -6.79 9.64
CA GLN A 109 1.55 -6.15 10.94
C GLN A 109 1.54 -7.15 12.10
N LEU A 110 0.65 -8.16 12.06
CA LEU A 110 0.50 -9.09 13.19
C LEU A 110 1.32 -10.38 13.04
N GLY A 111 1.75 -10.71 11.83
CA GLY A 111 2.53 -11.92 11.53
C GLY A 111 3.92 -11.60 10.99
N VAL A 112 4.01 -11.32 9.69
CA VAL A 112 5.28 -11.31 8.93
C VAL A 112 6.29 -10.31 9.51
N TRP A 113 5.88 -9.05 9.72
CA TRP A 113 6.80 -8.01 10.16
C TRP A 113 7.29 -8.25 11.58
N ARG A 114 6.44 -8.76 12.48
CA ARG A 114 6.85 -9.13 13.84
C ARG A 114 7.87 -10.27 13.89
N VAL A 115 7.84 -11.18 12.93
CA VAL A 115 8.82 -12.27 12.82
C VAL A 115 10.14 -11.76 12.24
N ILE A 116 10.07 -10.94 11.18
CA ILE A 116 11.27 -10.48 10.47
C ILE A 116 11.96 -9.35 11.24
N ASP A 117 11.20 -8.36 11.70
CA ASP A 117 11.70 -7.18 12.39
C ASP A 117 10.74 -6.74 13.52
N PRO A 118 10.80 -7.41 14.69
CA PRO A 118 9.93 -7.10 15.81
C PRO A 118 10.15 -5.70 16.38
N VAL A 119 11.32 -5.09 16.19
CA VAL A 119 11.58 -3.72 16.63
C VAL A 119 10.76 -2.78 15.76
N ALA A 120 10.95 -2.82 14.44
CA ALA A 120 10.25 -1.90 13.56
C ALA A 120 8.72 -2.08 13.60
N ALA A 121 8.25 -3.32 13.71
CA ALA A 121 6.83 -3.62 13.84
C ALA A 121 6.18 -3.07 15.11
N ARG A 122 6.94 -2.88 16.20
CA ARG A 122 6.42 -2.28 17.45
C ARG A 122 6.36 -0.76 17.38
N GLU A 123 7.35 -0.14 16.76
CA GLU A 123 7.43 1.32 16.64
C GLU A 123 6.41 1.88 15.63
N PHE A 124 5.95 1.08 14.67
CA PHE A 124 4.93 1.56 13.74
C PHE A 124 3.54 1.56 14.38
N THR A 125 2.96 2.75 14.58
CA THR A 125 1.61 2.93 15.12
C THR A 125 0.55 2.16 14.28
N PRO A 126 -0.08 1.09 14.83
CA PRO A 126 -0.80 0.12 14.01
C PRO A 126 -2.02 0.67 13.26
N TRP A 127 -2.77 1.57 13.87
CA TRP A 127 -3.97 2.13 13.23
C TRP A 127 -3.63 3.04 12.05
N VAL A 128 -2.51 3.79 12.13
CA VAL A 128 -2.02 4.62 11.04
C VAL A 128 -1.68 3.75 9.83
N PHE A 129 -1.05 2.60 10.09
CA PHE A 129 -0.72 1.62 9.04
C PHE A 129 -1.97 1.00 8.44
N ALA A 130 -2.96 0.66 9.26
CA ALA A 130 -4.23 0.10 8.81
C ALA A 130 -4.97 1.06 7.87
N VAL A 131 -5.11 2.34 8.27
CA VAL A 131 -5.75 3.37 7.44
C VAL A 131 -4.96 3.58 6.14
N GLY A 132 -3.63 3.61 6.20
CA GLY A 132 -2.78 3.70 5.01
C GLY A 132 -3.03 2.56 4.01
N HIS A 133 -3.22 1.33 4.48
CA HIS A 133 -3.56 0.19 3.62
C HIS A 133 -4.97 0.28 3.04
N VAL A 134 -5.96 0.73 3.82
CA VAL A 134 -7.32 0.95 3.33
C VAL A 134 -7.31 2.01 2.22
N MET A 135 -6.61 3.13 2.43
CA MET A 135 -6.43 4.18 1.43
C MET A 135 -5.73 3.65 0.18
N TYR A 136 -4.63 2.91 0.37
CA TYR A 136 -3.90 2.26 -0.72
C TYR A 136 -4.83 1.38 -1.56
N GLY A 137 -5.56 0.47 -0.92
CA GLY A 137 -6.44 -0.47 -1.61
C GLY A 137 -7.55 0.22 -2.38
N ALA A 138 -8.17 1.24 -1.80
CA ALA A 138 -9.20 2.04 -2.44
C ALA A 138 -8.65 2.80 -3.67
N VAL A 139 -7.52 3.49 -3.53
CA VAL A 139 -6.89 4.27 -4.61
C VAL A 139 -6.42 3.35 -5.73
N ALA A 140 -5.72 2.26 -5.40
CA ALA A 140 -5.23 1.32 -6.39
C ALA A 140 -6.38 0.72 -7.21
N ALA A 141 -7.47 0.32 -6.53
CA ALA A 141 -8.69 -0.19 -7.17
C ALA A 141 -9.35 0.84 -8.09
N ALA A 142 -9.43 2.10 -7.67
CA ALA A 142 -9.99 3.18 -8.49
C ALA A 142 -9.15 3.44 -9.76
N VAL A 143 -7.82 3.43 -9.65
CA VAL A 143 -6.92 3.63 -10.81
C VAL A 143 -7.06 2.49 -11.83
N VAL A 144 -7.27 1.25 -11.39
CA VAL A 144 -7.42 0.10 -12.30
C VAL A 144 -8.85 -0.13 -12.78
N ALA A 145 -9.80 0.71 -12.39
CA ALA A 145 -11.20 0.59 -12.78
C ALA A 145 -11.45 0.41 -14.29
N PRO A 146 -10.67 1.03 -15.20
CA PRO A 146 -10.82 0.79 -16.64
C PRO A 146 -10.58 -0.67 -17.08
N LEU A 147 -9.90 -1.48 -16.25
CA LEU A 147 -9.73 -2.93 -16.50
C LEU A 147 -10.97 -3.74 -16.10
N ALA A 148 -11.83 -3.21 -15.23
CA ALA A 148 -12.99 -3.92 -14.75
C ALA A 148 -14.04 -4.05 -15.86
N LYS A 149 -14.59 -5.26 -16.01
CA LYS A 149 -15.68 -5.51 -16.95
C LYS A 149 -16.94 -4.86 -16.40
N VAL A 150 -17.39 -3.76 -17.01
CA VAL A 150 -18.61 -3.04 -16.62
C VAL A 150 -19.84 -3.96 -16.71
N THR A 151 -20.55 -4.13 -15.61
CA THR A 151 -21.87 -4.76 -15.61
C THR A 151 -22.88 -3.75 -16.17
N THR A 152 -23.16 -3.78 -17.48
CA THR A 152 -24.33 -3.08 -18.01
C THR A 152 -25.58 -3.79 -17.52
N SER A 153 -26.33 -3.15 -16.61
CA SER A 153 -27.72 -3.50 -16.34
C SER A 153 -28.54 -3.19 -17.61
N ARG A 154 -28.62 -4.13 -18.55
CA ARG A 154 -29.79 -4.21 -19.43
C ARG A 154 -30.91 -4.83 -18.58
N ARG A 155 -31.67 -3.98 -17.90
CA ARG A 155 -33.04 -4.32 -17.48
C ARG A 155 -33.96 -4.00 -18.65
N GLY A 156 -34.89 -4.93 -18.91
CA GLY A 156 -35.64 -5.10 -20.15
C GLY A 156 -36.39 -3.87 -20.64
N ALA A 157 -36.37 -3.72 -21.97
CA ALA A 157 -37.52 -3.24 -22.72
C ALA A 157 -38.61 -4.33 -22.74
#